data_AF-A0A9Q0KMC0-F1
#
_entry.id   AF-A0A9Q0KMC0-F1
#
_cell.length_a   1.000
_cell.length_b   1.000
_cell.length_c   1.000
_cell.angle_alpha   90.00
_cell.angle_beta   90.00
_cell.angle_gamma   90.00
#
_symmetry.space_group_name_H-M   'P 1'
#
loop_
_entity.id
_entity.type
_entity.pdbx_description
1 polymer ?
#
loop_
_entity_poly.entity_id
_entity_poly.type
_entity_poly.pdbx_seq_one_letter_code
_entity_poly.pdbx_strand_id
1 'polypeptide(L)'
;MVSVTCSVVGRIPNETVRLIITTFIGLVFGFLIGVSFPTTSLAKLIYPSSFLPSIDLTYIEDKNVGLSTQTFFHRAQSSVKDNESSSTHGQNLNDTSKIWVPKNPWGAERLPPDIVAAESDFYLRRLWGKPSEDLTIKPKYLVTFTVGSDQKNNIDAAVKKFSENFTILLFHYDGRTSAWDEFEWSKRAIHVSARKQTKWWYAKRFLHPDIVAAYDYIFIWDEDIGVQHFDAEEYIKLVRKHGLEISQPGCEPNKGLTWQMTKRRGDGEVHKETEEKPGWCPDPHLPPCAAFVEIMATVFSRDAWRCVWHMIQNDLVHGWGLDFALRRCVDPAHEKIGVVDSQWIVHQNIPSLGNQGQAQGWWKSRATGVKERCTKEWRMFQNRMAQAERAYYREMAIEPPNSTAR
;
A
#
# COMPACT_ATOMS: atom_id res chain seq x y z
N MET A 1 66.70 -59.27 -47.57
CA MET A 1 66.40 -59.75 -46.21
C MET A 1 64.89 -59.89 -46.09
N VAL A 2 64.42 -61.07 -45.72
CA VAL A 2 63.05 -61.58 -45.82
C VAL A 2 62.32 -61.39 -44.47
N SER A 3 61.05 -60.93 -44.52
CA SER A 3 59.88 -61.22 -43.63
C SER A 3 60.02 -60.93 -42.11
N VAL A 4 59.00 -60.60 -41.31
CA VAL A 4 57.74 -61.29 -41.02
C VAL A 4 56.73 -60.36 -40.32
N THR A 5 55.45 -60.54 -40.65
CA THR A 5 54.19 -60.05 -40.04
C THR A 5 53.79 -60.79 -38.75
N CYS A 6 53.14 -60.14 -37.78
CA CYS A 6 51.77 -60.47 -37.32
C CYS A 6 51.35 -59.77 -36.01
N SER A 7 50.09 -59.34 -36.01
CA SER A 7 49.21 -58.83 -34.96
C SER A 7 48.67 -59.93 -34.01
N VAL A 8 48.18 -59.55 -32.81
CA VAL A 8 46.88 -59.93 -32.17
C VAL A 8 46.86 -59.45 -30.69
N VAL A 9 46.02 -58.44 -30.39
CA VAL A 9 44.80 -58.40 -29.52
C VAL A 9 45.03 -58.40 -27.99
N GLY A 10 44.40 -57.41 -27.32
CA GLY A 10 44.64 -57.05 -25.93
C GLY A 10 43.70 -57.64 -24.86
N ARG A 11 43.74 -57.03 -23.67
CA ARG A 11 42.74 -57.12 -22.60
C ARG A 11 42.57 -55.76 -21.94
N ILE A 12 41.34 -55.24 -21.97
CA ILE A 12 40.90 -53.99 -21.34
C ILE A 12 40.68 -54.27 -19.84
N PRO A 13 41.07 -53.37 -18.90
CA PRO A 13 40.87 -53.59 -17.48
C PRO A 13 39.37 -53.60 -17.11
N ASN A 14 38.97 -54.59 -16.32
CA ASN A 14 37.61 -54.92 -15.89
C ASN A 14 36.82 -53.75 -15.25
N GLU A 15 37.52 -52.75 -14.73
CA GLU A 15 36.96 -51.52 -14.14
C GLU A 15 36.26 -50.64 -15.20
N THR A 16 36.84 -50.53 -16.39
CA THR A 16 36.33 -49.64 -17.46
C THR A 16 35.05 -50.20 -18.07
N VAL A 17 34.97 -51.52 -18.23
CA VAL A 17 33.77 -52.21 -18.72
C VAL A 17 32.64 -52.11 -17.70
N ARG A 18 32.95 -52.21 -16.40
CA ARG A 18 31.96 -52.05 -15.33
C ARG A 18 31.39 -50.63 -15.25
N LEU A 19 32.23 -49.60 -15.46
CA LEU A 19 31.78 -48.20 -15.49
C LEU A 19 30.85 -47.94 -16.68
N ILE A 20 31.19 -48.45 -17.86
CA ILE A 20 30.38 -48.30 -19.08
C ILE A 20 29.03 -49.00 -18.91
N ILE A 21 29.02 -50.24 -18.39
CA ILE A 21 27.78 -50.98 -18.15
C ILE A 21 26.89 -50.27 -17.11
N THR A 22 27.46 -49.75 -16.03
CA THR A 22 26.70 -49.05 -14.98
C THR A 22 26.08 -47.75 -15.51
N THR A 23 26.82 -47.02 -16.35
CA THR A 23 26.34 -45.78 -16.97
C THR A 23 25.22 -46.07 -17.98
N PHE A 24 25.35 -47.14 -18.77
CA PHE A 24 24.34 -47.53 -19.75
C PHE A 24 23.05 -48.03 -19.07
N ILE A 25 23.16 -48.81 -18.00
CA ILE A 25 22.01 -49.28 -17.21
C ILE A 25 21.29 -48.09 -16.56
N GLY A 26 22.02 -47.10 -16.00
CA GLY A 26 21.42 -45.90 -15.42
C GLY A 26 20.67 -45.04 -16.45
N LEU A 27 21.23 -44.89 -17.65
CA LEU A 27 20.59 -44.16 -18.76
C LEU A 27 19.32 -44.85 -19.25
N VAL A 28 19.35 -46.18 -19.42
CA VAL A 28 18.19 -46.97 -19.83
C VAL A 28 17.12 -46.98 -18.75
N PHE A 29 17.50 -47.13 -17.48
CA PHE A 29 16.55 -47.13 -16.36
C PHE A 29 15.90 -45.75 -16.15
N GLY A 30 16.67 -44.66 -16.27
CA GLY A 30 16.16 -43.29 -16.22
C GLY A 30 15.24 -42.96 -17.41
N PHE A 31 15.59 -43.42 -18.62
CA PHE A 31 14.72 -43.29 -19.79
C PHE A 31 13.41 -44.07 -19.59
N LEU A 32 13.47 -45.33 -19.15
CA LEU A 32 12.28 -46.15 -18.92
C LEU A 32 11.35 -45.57 -17.84
N ILE A 33 11.86 -44.97 -16.76
CA ILE A 33 11.04 -44.23 -15.78
C ILE A 33 10.42 -42.98 -16.42
N GLY A 34 11.18 -42.23 -17.22
CA GLY A 34 10.69 -41.04 -17.92
C GLY A 34 9.59 -41.34 -18.96
N VAL A 35 9.62 -42.51 -19.62
CA VAL A 35 8.63 -42.91 -20.63
C VAL A 35 7.45 -43.68 -20.01
N SER A 36 7.58 -44.17 -18.77
CA SER A 36 6.53 -44.94 -18.06
C SER A 36 5.57 -44.08 -17.23
N PHE A 37 5.76 -42.76 -17.18
CA PHE A 37 4.72 -41.85 -16.70
C PHE A 37 3.76 -41.51 -17.85
N PRO A 38 2.48 -41.91 -17.77
CA PRO A 38 1.52 -41.58 -18.80
C PRO A 38 1.25 -40.07 -18.81
N THR A 39 1.66 -39.41 -19.89
CA THR A 39 1.19 -38.07 -20.28
C THR A 39 -0.28 -38.16 -20.66
N THR A 40 -1.15 -38.20 -19.65
CA THR A 40 -2.60 -38.19 -19.86
C THR A 40 -3.09 -36.76 -20.06
N SER A 41 -3.22 -36.42 -21.35
CA SER A 41 -4.40 -35.83 -21.97
C SER A 41 -5.02 -34.60 -21.28
N LEU A 42 -4.54 -33.46 -21.72
CA LEU A 42 -5.31 -32.38 -22.34
C LEU A 42 -6.81 -32.72 -22.56
N ALA A 43 -7.65 -32.38 -21.58
CA ALA A 43 -9.08 -32.26 -21.82
C ALA A 43 -9.30 -30.97 -22.64
N LYS A 44 -9.77 -31.14 -23.87
CA LYS A 44 -10.36 -30.08 -24.69
C LYS A 44 -11.47 -29.38 -23.89
N LEU A 45 -11.22 -28.14 -23.47
CA LEU A 45 -12.26 -27.15 -23.29
C LEU A 45 -12.01 -26.08 -24.35
N ILE A 46 -12.75 -26.21 -25.45
CA ILE A 46 -12.77 -25.25 -26.55
C ILE A 46 -13.47 -24.00 -26.02
N TYR A 47 -12.73 -22.91 -25.88
CA TYR A 47 -13.25 -21.54 -25.94
C TYR A 47 -12.35 -20.77 -26.89
N PRO A 48 -12.89 -20.02 -27.87
CA PRO A 48 -12.10 -19.42 -28.93
C PRO A 48 -11.28 -18.24 -28.38
N SER A 49 -9.96 -18.38 -28.40
CA SER A 49 -9.02 -17.26 -28.35
C SER A 49 -8.66 -16.86 -29.77
N SER A 50 -9.07 -15.68 -30.19
CA SER A 50 -8.44 -15.00 -31.33
C SER A 50 -8.13 -13.56 -30.94
N PHE A 51 -6.83 -13.24 -31.06
CA PHE A 51 -6.19 -11.93 -31.08
C PHE A 51 -5.83 -11.27 -29.73
N LEU A 52 -4.62 -11.56 -29.25
CA LEU A 52 -3.76 -10.58 -28.59
C LEU A 52 -2.30 -10.81 -29.04
N PRO A 53 -1.58 -9.79 -29.58
CA PRO A 53 -0.17 -9.91 -29.91
C PRO A 53 0.70 -9.77 -28.65
N SER A 54 1.74 -10.60 -28.56
CA SER A 54 2.82 -10.53 -27.57
C SER A 54 3.67 -9.27 -27.78
N ILE A 55 3.86 -8.46 -26.73
CA ILE A 55 4.86 -7.40 -26.71
C ILE A 55 6.00 -7.84 -25.79
N ASP A 56 7.19 -7.92 -26.39
CA ASP A 56 8.49 -8.15 -25.77
C ASP A 56 8.89 -6.91 -24.93
N LEU A 57 9.27 -7.14 -23.66
CA LEU A 57 9.46 -6.09 -22.64
C LEU A 57 10.95 -5.86 -22.33
N THR A 58 11.80 -5.84 -23.36
CA THR A 58 13.27 -5.70 -23.20
C THR A 58 13.82 -4.31 -23.57
N TYR A 59 12.97 -3.32 -23.86
CA TYR A 59 13.44 -1.98 -24.26
C TYR A 59 12.63 -0.85 -23.62
N ILE A 60 12.85 -0.58 -22.34
CA ILE A 60 12.49 0.72 -21.72
C ILE A 60 13.63 1.11 -20.77
N GLU A 61 14.76 1.43 -21.38
CA GLU A 61 15.71 2.39 -20.83
C GLU A 61 15.44 3.72 -21.53
N ASP A 62 15.29 4.76 -20.72
CA ASP A 62 15.28 6.18 -21.08
C ASP A 62 13.98 6.85 -21.63
N LYS A 63 13.78 8.06 -21.07
CA LYS A 63 12.92 9.21 -21.39
C LYS A 63 11.64 9.09 -22.25
N ASN A 64 10.59 9.70 -21.68
CA ASN A 64 9.42 10.34 -22.32
C ASN A 64 8.51 9.45 -23.17
N VAL A 65 7.36 9.03 -22.61
CA VAL A 65 6.16 8.75 -23.41
C VAL A 65 4.91 9.17 -22.63
N GLY A 66 4.46 10.39 -22.90
CA GLY A 66 3.02 10.64 -22.97
C GLY A 66 2.49 9.99 -24.25
N LEU A 67 1.23 9.56 -24.18
CA LEU A 67 0.41 9.05 -25.28
C LEU A 67 0.51 7.54 -25.58
N SER A 68 -0.27 6.75 -24.84
CA SER A 68 -1.13 5.70 -25.40
C SER A 68 -2.08 5.16 -24.31
N THR A 69 -3.07 5.97 -23.89
CA THR A 69 -4.23 5.51 -23.08
C THR A 69 -5.57 5.72 -23.79
N GLN A 70 -5.57 6.11 -25.06
CA GLN A 70 -6.78 6.21 -25.86
C GLN A 70 -7.25 4.81 -26.31
N THR A 71 -7.93 4.04 -25.45
CA THR A 71 -8.96 3.09 -25.92
C THR A 71 -9.92 2.51 -24.88
N PHE A 72 -9.88 2.91 -23.59
CA PHE A 72 -10.71 2.23 -22.57
C PHE A 72 -11.85 3.04 -21.94
N PHE A 73 -12.18 4.23 -22.43
CA PHE A 73 -13.29 5.02 -21.86
C PHE A 73 -14.19 5.62 -22.93
N HIS A 74 -15.29 4.94 -23.25
CA HIS A 74 -16.49 5.55 -23.83
C HIS A 74 -17.69 4.60 -23.69
N ARG A 75 -18.48 4.72 -22.61
CA ARG A 75 -19.96 4.63 -22.61
C ARG A 75 -20.58 4.69 -21.21
N ALA A 76 -21.11 5.85 -20.85
CA ALA A 76 -22.27 6.14 -20.01
C ALA A 76 -22.21 7.67 -19.76
N GLN A 77 -23.22 8.51 -19.89
CA GLN A 77 -24.66 8.32 -19.91
C GLN A 77 -25.25 9.67 -20.38
N SER A 78 -26.46 9.67 -20.95
CA SER A 78 -27.25 10.89 -21.06
C SER A 78 -28.69 10.64 -20.61
N SER A 79 -29.16 11.57 -19.78
CA SER A 79 -30.56 11.94 -19.52
C SER A 79 -31.36 11.18 -18.48
N VAL A 80 -31.61 11.84 -17.35
CA VAL A 80 -32.96 11.89 -16.75
C VAL A 80 -33.29 13.35 -16.38
N LYS A 81 -34.47 13.79 -16.81
CA LYS A 81 -35.23 14.90 -16.24
C LYS A 81 -36.62 14.39 -15.84
N ASP A 82 -37.01 14.76 -14.63
CA ASP A 82 -38.33 15.07 -14.06
C ASP A 82 -39.55 14.15 -14.32
N ASN A 83 -40.16 13.64 -13.22
CA ASN A 83 -41.48 14.11 -12.78
C ASN A 83 -42.01 13.45 -11.48
N GLU A 84 -42.78 14.26 -10.74
CA GLU A 84 -43.54 13.97 -9.51
C GLU A 84 -44.67 12.93 -9.67
N SER A 85 -45.01 12.21 -8.58
CA SER A 85 -46.25 12.45 -7.79
C SER A 85 -46.63 11.29 -6.83
N SER A 86 -46.88 11.67 -5.56
CA SER A 86 -47.94 11.23 -4.63
C SER A 86 -48.27 9.73 -4.40
N SER A 87 -48.12 9.26 -3.16
CA SER A 87 -49.26 8.87 -2.30
C SER A 87 -48.86 8.60 -0.83
N THR A 88 -49.79 8.94 0.07
CA THR A 88 -49.68 9.05 1.53
C THR A 88 -50.20 7.83 2.31
N HIS A 89 -49.55 7.51 3.43
CA HIS A 89 -50.05 6.98 4.73
C HIS A 89 -48.89 6.19 5.37
N GLY A 90 -48.32 6.48 6.54
CA GLY A 90 -48.78 7.19 7.72
C GLY A 90 -48.75 6.24 8.90
N GLN A 91 -47.61 6.07 9.59
CA GLN A 91 -47.52 5.71 11.01
C GLN A 91 -46.19 6.20 11.61
N ASN A 92 -46.31 7.20 12.49
CA ASN A 92 -45.29 7.54 13.48
C ASN A 92 -45.40 6.55 14.65
N LEU A 93 -44.29 5.91 15.01
CA LEU A 93 -44.08 5.36 16.35
C LEU A 93 -42.68 5.77 16.81
N ASN A 94 -42.68 6.53 17.90
CA ASN A 94 -41.53 7.08 18.60
C ASN A 94 -40.59 5.99 19.16
N ASP A 95 -39.31 6.36 19.17
CA ASP A 95 -38.39 6.18 20.28
C ASP A 95 -37.99 4.76 20.69
N THR A 96 -36.84 4.32 20.18
CA THR A 96 -35.73 3.99 21.09
C THR A 96 -34.45 4.49 20.45
N SER A 97 -34.04 5.72 20.78
CA SER A 97 -32.61 6.04 20.76
C SER A 97 -31.92 5.09 21.75
N LYS A 98 -31.57 3.90 21.28
CA LYS A 98 -30.82 2.92 22.07
C LYS A 98 -29.45 3.53 22.33
N ILE A 99 -29.35 4.10 23.52
CA ILE A 99 -28.10 4.35 24.24
C ILE A 99 -27.22 3.11 24.00
N TRP A 100 -26.07 3.32 23.36
CA TRP A 100 -25.06 2.30 23.17
C TRP A 100 -24.55 1.89 24.56
N VAL A 101 -25.00 0.74 25.05
CA VAL A 101 -24.43 0.10 26.25
C VAL A 101 -23.11 -0.53 25.81
N PRO A 102 -21.98 -0.35 26.53
CA PRO A 102 -20.74 -1.01 26.18
C PRO A 102 -20.94 -2.51 26.35
N LYS A 103 -21.17 -3.23 25.25
CA LYS A 103 -20.84 -4.65 25.25
C LYS A 103 -19.33 -4.70 25.34
N ASN A 104 -18.81 -5.47 26.30
CA ASN A 104 -17.38 -5.75 26.38
C ASN A 104 -16.88 -6.10 24.96
N PRO A 105 -15.67 -5.65 24.58
CA PRO A 105 -15.04 -6.09 23.35
C PRO A 105 -15.11 -7.61 23.25
N TRP A 106 -15.22 -8.13 22.03
CA TRP A 106 -15.34 -9.56 21.83
C TRP A 106 -14.17 -10.30 22.49
N GLY A 107 -14.46 -11.32 23.29
CA GLY A 107 -13.49 -12.05 24.11
C GLY A 107 -13.28 -11.50 25.54
N ALA A 108 -13.83 -10.33 25.88
CA ALA A 108 -13.78 -9.75 27.23
C ALA A 108 -15.09 -9.95 28.02
N GLU A 109 -16.02 -10.78 27.55
CA GLU A 109 -17.35 -10.96 28.16
C GLU A 109 -17.30 -11.51 29.59
N ARG A 110 -16.19 -12.14 29.98
CA ARG A 110 -15.97 -12.68 31.34
C ARG A 110 -15.42 -11.65 32.32
N LEU A 111 -15.08 -10.45 31.87
CA LEU A 111 -14.50 -9.40 32.70
C LEU A 111 -15.59 -8.43 33.19
N PRO A 112 -15.50 -7.92 34.44
CA PRO A 112 -16.34 -6.83 34.90
C PRO A 112 -16.21 -5.60 33.98
N PRO A 113 -17.30 -4.93 33.57
CA PRO A 113 -17.23 -3.82 32.61
C PRO A 113 -16.22 -2.72 33.01
N ASP A 114 -16.13 -2.41 34.30
CA ASP A 114 -15.28 -1.31 34.80
C ASP A 114 -13.77 -1.61 34.76
N ILE A 115 -13.34 -2.85 34.49
CA ILE A 115 -11.92 -3.19 34.28
C ILE A 115 -11.55 -3.23 32.79
N VAL A 116 -12.53 -3.20 31.90
CA VAL A 116 -12.33 -3.42 30.46
C VAL A 116 -11.93 -2.11 29.80
N ALA A 117 -10.68 -2.04 29.32
CA ALA A 117 -10.23 -1.01 28.39
C ALA A 117 -10.43 -1.50 26.95
N ALA A 118 -11.32 -0.86 26.20
CA ALA A 118 -11.59 -1.21 24.80
C ALA A 118 -10.52 -0.71 23.82
N GLU A 119 -9.75 0.29 24.24
CA GLU A 119 -8.72 0.97 23.44
C GLU A 119 -7.39 1.01 24.21
N SER A 120 -6.31 1.24 23.47
CA SER A 120 -4.96 1.46 23.99
C SER A 120 -4.38 2.74 23.39
N ASP A 121 -3.12 3.04 23.71
CA ASP A 121 -2.39 4.19 23.19
C ASP A 121 -0.87 3.92 23.12
N PHE A 122 -0.12 4.86 22.55
CA PHE A 122 1.34 4.83 22.52
C PHE A 122 1.98 5.73 23.59
N TYR A 123 1.24 6.14 24.62
CA TYR A 123 1.80 7.00 25.65
C TYR A 123 2.73 6.21 26.55
N LEU A 124 3.99 6.67 26.63
CA LEU A 124 5.00 6.04 27.49
C LEU A 124 4.65 6.28 28.97
N ARG A 125 4.70 5.21 29.76
CA ARG A 125 4.42 5.22 31.20
C ARG A 125 5.70 4.98 31.99
N ARG A 126 5.83 5.63 33.15
CA ARG A 126 7.01 5.46 34.02
C ARG A 126 6.88 4.14 34.78
N LEU A 127 8.02 3.54 35.15
CA LEU A 127 8.03 2.30 35.93
C LEU A 127 7.79 2.53 37.44
N TRP A 128 7.64 3.78 37.88
CA TRP A 128 7.47 4.17 39.28
C TRP A 128 6.57 5.41 39.40
N GLY A 129 6.09 5.68 40.61
CA GLY A 129 5.25 6.85 40.91
C GLY A 129 3.77 6.59 40.63
N LYS A 130 2.98 7.67 40.53
CA LYS A 130 1.54 7.57 40.24
C LYS A 130 1.30 7.63 38.72
N PRO A 131 0.47 6.73 38.15
CA PRO A 131 0.14 6.76 36.72
C PRO A 131 -0.48 8.08 36.23
N SER A 132 -1.18 8.80 37.11
CA SER A 132 -1.78 10.11 36.81
C SER A 132 -0.75 11.21 36.55
N GLU A 133 0.50 11.01 36.96
CA GLU A 133 1.59 11.98 36.82
C GLU A 133 2.53 11.65 35.64
N ASP A 134 2.25 10.57 34.89
CA ASP A 134 3.14 10.11 33.81
C ASP A 134 3.10 11.02 32.58
N LEU A 135 1.96 11.68 32.33
CA LEU A 135 1.76 12.52 31.16
C LEU A 135 1.54 13.97 31.61
N THR A 136 2.56 14.81 31.47
CA THR A 136 2.45 16.26 31.66
C THR A 136 1.73 16.93 30.49
N ILE A 137 1.98 16.41 29.28
CA ILE A 137 1.31 16.78 28.03
C ILE A 137 0.77 15.49 27.44
N LYS A 138 -0.49 15.52 26.99
CA LYS A 138 -1.12 14.40 26.30
C LYS A 138 -1.07 14.65 24.78
N PRO A 139 -0.22 13.94 24.03
CA PRO A 139 -0.14 14.09 22.58
C PRO A 139 -1.49 13.81 21.91
N LYS A 140 -1.86 14.65 20.94
CA LYS A 140 -3.12 14.57 20.19
C LYS A 140 -2.93 14.03 18.79
N TYR A 141 -1.70 14.02 18.28
CA TYR A 141 -1.38 13.63 16.92
C TYR A 141 -0.31 12.54 16.91
N LEU A 142 -0.32 11.71 15.88
CA LEU A 142 0.70 10.70 15.65
C LEU A 142 1.40 10.98 14.33
N VAL A 143 2.72 10.92 14.33
CA VAL A 143 3.51 10.89 13.09
C VAL A 143 4.35 9.64 13.04
N THR A 144 4.29 8.97 11.89
CA THR A 144 5.06 7.77 11.60
C THR A 144 5.94 7.98 10.39
N PHE A 145 7.17 7.51 10.49
CA PHE A 145 8.13 7.49 9.39
C PHE A 145 8.64 6.07 9.20
N THR A 146 8.74 5.61 7.95
CA THR A 146 9.41 4.35 7.62
C THR A 146 10.83 4.65 7.20
N VAL A 147 11.80 4.28 8.05
CA VAL A 147 13.14 4.87 8.06
C VAL A 147 14.25 3.84 7.95
N GLY A 148 15.35 4.26 7.32
CA GLY A 148 16.67 3.68 7.45
C GLY A 148 17.71 4.70 7.89
N SER A 149 18.81 4.22 8.47
CA SER A 149 19.89 5.02 9.04
C SER A 149 20.48 6.06 8.09
N ASP A 150 20.43 5.77 6.79
CA ASP A 150 21.04 6.63 5.76
C ASP A 150 20.26 7.94 5.57
N GLN A 151 18.97 7.97 5.96
CA GLN A 151 18.10 9.16 5.87
C GLN A 151 17.84 9.85 7.21
N LYS A 152 18.61 9.50 8.25
CA LYS A 152 18.45 10.05 9.60
C LYS A 152 18.45 11.58 9.65
N ASN A 153 19.28 12.24 8.82
CA ASN A 153 19.35 13.70 8.76
C ASN A 153 18.09 14.33 8.16
N ASN A 154 17.46 13.66 7.19
CA ASN A 154 16.20 14.14 6.62
C ASN A 154 15.06 14.00 7.63
N ILE A 155 15.04 12.88 8.38
CA ILE A 155 14.07 12.68 9.46
C ILE A 155 14.30 13.65 10.62
N ASP A 156 15.54 13.97 10.98
CA ASP A 156 15.84 15.01 11.98
C ASP A 156 15.29 16.38 11.55
N ALA A 157 15.42 16.74 10.27
CA ALA A 157 14.80 17.95 9.73
C ALA A 157 13.26 17.89 9.78
N ALA A 158 12.67 16.72 9.48
CA ALA A 158 11.24 16.49 9.57
C ALA A 158 10.70 16.62 11.00
N VAL A 159 11.30 15.91 11.97
CA VAL A 159 10.87 15.88 13.37
C VAL A 159 10.82 17.27 13.99
N LYS A 160 11.73 18.17 13.61
CA LYS A 160 11.74 19.57 14.08
C LYS A 160 10.51 20.39 13.66
N LYS A 161 9.70 19.91 12.71
CA LYS A 161 8.44 20.54 12.29
C LYS A 161 7.22 20.08 13.09
N PHE A 162 7.39 19.13 14.01
CA PHE A 162 6.32 18.58 14.84
C PHE A 162 6.49 19.06 16.28
N SER A 163 5.39 19.55 16.86
CA SER A 163 5.35 20.03 18.24
C SER A 163 5.30 18.89 19.26
N GLU A 164 5.29 19.22 20.55
CA GLU A 164 5.10 18.24 21.64
C GLU A 164 3.70 17.59 21.64
N ASN A 165 2.76 18.08 20.82
CA ASN A 165 1.46 17.43 20.61
C ASN A 165 1.56 16.16 19.77
N PHE A 166 2.72 15.85 19.20
CA PHE A 166 2.95 14.68 18.37
C PHE A 166 3.66 13.56 19.13
N THR A 167 3.09 12.36 19.06
CA THR A 167 3.86 11.13 19.27
C THR A 167 4.64 10.81 18.00
N ILE A 168 5.94 10.54 18.13
CA ILE A 168 6.82 10.16 17.02
C ILE A 168 7.07 8.65 17.08
N LEU A 169 6.76 7.96 16.00
CA LEU A 169 6.94 6.52 15.85
C LEU A 169 7.75 6.21 14.59
N LEU A 170 8.89 5.56 14.76
CA LEU A 170 9.81 5.23 13.67
C LEU A 170 9.76 3.74 13.35
N PHE A 171 9.55 3.41 12.08
CA PHE A 171 9.53 2.05 11.55
C PHE A 171 10.85 1.73 10.84
N HIS A 172 11.73 0.99 11.50
CA HIS A 172 13.10 0.73 11.05
C HIS A 172 13.18 -0.51 10.16
N TYR A 173 13.20 -0.31 8.83
CA TYR A 173 13.33 -1.45 7.91
C TYR A 173 14.76 -2.02 7.84
N ASP A 174 15.77 -1.32 8.35
CA ASP A 174 17.17 -1.72 8.27
C ASP A 174 17.68 -2.49 9.51
N GLY A 175 16.96 -2.38 10.63
CA GLY A 175 17.34 -2.98 11.90
C GLY A 175 18.32 -2.16 12.75
N ARG A 176 18.62 -0.90 12.41
CA ARG A 176 19.72 -0.11 12.99
C ARG A 176 19.23 0.95 13.98
N THR A 177 18.43 0.57 14.96
CA THR A 177 17.82 1.53 15.91
C THR A 177 18.85 2.34 16.71
N SER A 178 19.94 1.74 17.18
CA SER A 178 20.97 2.44 17.97
C SER A 178 21.72 3.54 17.19
N ALA A 179 21.65 3.55 15.86
CA ALA A 179 22.27 4.62 15.07
C ALA A 179 21.56 5.98 15.27
N TRP A 180 20.36 5.98 15.85
CA TRP A 180 19.53 7.15 16.08
C TRP A 180 19.74 7.79 17.47
N ASP A 181 20.49 7.12 18.35
CA ASP A 181 20.76 7.60 19.72
C ASP A 181 21.56 8.92 19.75
N GLU A 182 22.14 9.33 18.62
CA GLU A 182 22.78 10.64 18.44
C GLU A 182 21.80 11.82 18.55
N PHE A 183 20.50 11.59 18.33
CA PHE A 183 19.48 12.62 18.44
C PHE A 183 18.74 12.52 19.77
N GLU A 184 18.78 13.59 20.57
CA GLU A 184 18.09 13.62 21.88
C GLU A 184 16.57 13.44 21.76
N TRP A 185 15.95 13.92 20.67
CA TRP A 185 14.53 13.67 20.43
C TRP A 185 14.23 12.20 20.16
N SER A 186 15.18 11.45 19.60
CA SER A 186 15.00 10.03 19.26
C SER A 186 14.84 9.17 20.51
N LYS A 187 15.48 9.53 21.62
CA LYS A 187 15.33 8.84 22.91
C LYS A 187 13.90 8.92 23.47
N ARG A 188 13.10 9.89 23.00
CA ARG A 188 11.68 10.07 23.35
C ARG A 188 10.73 9.51 22.28
N ALA A 189 11.25 9.13 21.12
CA ALA A 189 10.48 8.51 20.06
C ALA A 189 10.30 7.00 20.32
N ILE A 190 9.30 6.40 19.69
CA ILE A 190 9.08 4.96 19.73
C ILE A 190 9.72 4.34 18.50
N HIS A 191 10.52 3.30 18.71
CA HIS A 191 11.23 2.60 17.64
C HIS A 191 10.65 1.19 17.48
N VAL A 192 10.16 0.87 16.29
CA VAL A 192 9.72 -0.49 15.92
C VAL A 192 10.59 -0.98 14.78
N SER A 193 11.18 -2.17 14.93
CA SER A 193 12.21 -2.67 14.02
C SER A 193 11.91 -4.08 13.54
N ALA A 194 11.75 -4.21 12.22
CA ALA A 194 11.55 -5.45 11.49
C ALA A 194 12.25 -5.32 10.13
N ARG A 195 13.28 -6.15 9.91
CA ARG A 195 14.14 -6.00 8.74
C ARG A 195 13.37 -6.24 7.44
N LYS A 196 13.65 -5.38 6.45
CA LYS A 196 13.15 -5.43 5.07
C LYS A 196 11.62 -5.45 4.98
N GLN A 197 10.95 -4.76 5.90
CA GLN A 197 9.50 -4.54 5.86
C GLN A 197 9.17 -3.16 5.33
N THR A 198 8.05 -3.06 4.63
CA THR A 198 7.55 -1.83 4.01
C THR A 198 6.68 -1.02 4.97
N LYS A 199 6.45 0.25 4.65
CA LYS A 199 5.58 1.16 5.40
C LYS A 199 4.22 0.57 5.76
N TRP A 200 3.53 0.01 4.76
CA TRP A 200 2.19 -0.54 4.95
C TRP A 200 2.18 -1.87 5.70
N TRP A 201 3.28 -2.62 5.70
CA TRP A 201 3.43 -3.79 6.58
C TRP A 201 3.42 -3.37 8.05
N TYR A 202 4.16 -2.31 8.39
CA TYR A 202 4.19 -1.75 9.75
C TYR A 202 2.85 -1.14 10.12
N ALA A 203 2.29 -0.28 9.26
CA ALA A 203 1.02 0.37 9.52
C ALA A 203 -0.09 -0.66 9.83
N LYS A 204 -0.16 -1.76 9.07
CA LYS A 204 -1.14 -2.83 9.33
C LYS A 204 -0.98 -3.50 10.70
N ARG A 205 0.24 -3.57 11.24
CA ARG A 205 0.54 -4.35 12.46
C ARG A 205 0.62 -3.51 13.72
N PHE A 206 1.06 -2.27 13.60
CA PHE A 206 1.32 -1.40 14.75
C PHE A 206 0.32 -0.26 14.86
N LEU A 207 -0.35 0.14 13.78
CA LEU A 207 -1.34 1.21 13.81
C LEU A 207 -2.77 0.67 13.84
N HIS A 208 -3.04 -0.32 14.70
CA HIS A 208 -4.41 -0.84 14.87
C HIS A 208 -5.35 0.30 15.30
N PRO A 209 -6.59 0.40 14.77
CA PRO A 209 -7.47 1.53 15.06
C PRO A 209 -7.70 1.75 16.54
N ASP A 210 -7.88 0.68 17.31
CA ASP A 210 -8.09 0.78 18.76
C ASP A 210 -6.80 1.11 19.56
N ILE A 211 -5.61 1.04 18.94
CA ILE A 211 -4.34 1.52 19.54
C ILE A 211 -4.12 2.99 19.22
N VAL A 212 -4.47 3.43 18.01
CA VAL A 212 -4.28 4.84 17.59
C VAL A 212 -5.51 5.70 17.84
N ALA A 213 -6.55 5.15 18.48
CA ALA A 213 -7.78 5.84 18.83
C ALA A 213 -7.56 7.05 19.75
N ALA A 214 -6.42 7.15 20.42
CA ALA A 214 -6.08 8.33 21.23
C ALA A 214 -5.70 9.58 20.39
N TYR A 215 -5.45 9.42 19.08
CA TYR A 215 -4.94 10.48 18.20
C TYR A 215 -6.03 10.99 17.25
N ASP A 216 -6.11 12.31 17.07
CA ASP A 216 -7.07 12.96 16.16
C ASP A 216 -6.64 12.80 14.69
N TYR A 217 -5.33 12.92 14.44
CA TYR A 217 -4.72 12.80 13.11
C TYR A 217 -3.48 11.92 13.15
N ILE A 218 -3.33 11.11 12.11
CA ILE A 218 -2.28 10.11 11.96
C ILE A 218 -1.54 10.36 10.65
N PHE A 219 -0.28 10.77 10.76
CA PHE A 219 0.62 11.04 9.64
C PHE A 219 1.41 9.76 9.33
N ILE A 220 1.37 9.31 8.08
CA ILE A 220 2.08 8.11 7.62
C ILE A 220 2.96 8.47 6.44
N TRP A 221 4.21 8.85 6.74
CA TRP A 221 5.10 9.51 5.79
C TRP A 221 6.29 8.62 5.41
N ASP A 222 6.72 8.78 4.16
CA ASP A 222 8.00 8.26 3.69
C ASP A 222 9.17 9.10 4.25
N GLU A 223 10.38 8.55 4.16
CA GLU A 223 11.59 9.15 4.74
C GLU A 223 12.29 10.16 3.85
N ASP A 224 11.89 10.29 2.59
CA ASP A 224 12.50 11.15 1.58
C ASP A 224 11.68 12.41 1.30
N ILE A 225 10.97 12.88 2.33
CA ILE A 225 10.15 14.08 2.30
C ILE A 225 10.94 15.27 2.82
N GLY A 226 11.15 16.27 1.97
CA GLY A 226 11.71 17.57 2.34
C GLY A 226 10.63 18.50 2.89
N VAL A 227 10.86 19.05 4.09
CA VAL A 227 9.84 19.76 4.88
C VAL A 227 10.13 21.25 5.10
N GLN A 228 10.98 21.85 4.28
CA GLN A 228 11.45 23.24 4.49
C GLN A 228 10.29 24.22 4.69
N HIS A 229 9.22 24.05 3.90
CA HIS A 229 8.05 24.92 3.86
C HIS A 229 6.81 24.34 4.53
N PHE A 230 7.00 23.33 5.37
CA PHE A 230 5.93 22.66 6.09
C PHE A 230 5.96 23.05 7.58
N ASP A 231 4.78 23.26 8.15
CA ASP A 231 4.49 23.40 9.57
C ASP A 231 3.30 22.50 9.92
N ALA A 232 3.49 21.59 10.90
CA ALA A 232 2.49 20.57 11.19
C ALA A 232 1.23 21.13 11.88
N GLU A 233 1.36 22.17 12.70
CA GLU A 233 0.21 22.75 13.42
C GLU A 233 -0.64 23.60 12.48
N GLU A 234 -0.01 24.42 11.64
CA GLU A 234 -0.73 25.17 10.59
C GLU A 234 -1.36 24.23 9.56
N TYR A 235 -0.71 23.11 9.23
CA TYR A 235 -1.31 22.07 8.38
C TYR A 235 -2.59 21.50 9.00
N ILE A 236 -2.55 21.05 10.25
CA ILE A 236 -3.73 20.47 10.92
C ILE A 236 -4.86 21.50 11.03
N LYS A 237 -4.53 22.78 11.29
CA LYS A 237 -5.51 23.86 11.31
C LYS A 237 -6.27 23.99 9.99
N LEU A 238 -5.56 23.86 8.86
CA LEU A 238 -6.17 23.89 7.53
C LEU A 238 -7.00 22.63 7.23
N VAL A 239 -6.49 21.45 7.61
CA VAL A 239 -7.21 20.18 7.50
C VAL A 239 -8.56 20.27 8.23
N ARG A 240 -8.57 20.78 9.47
CA ARG A 240 -9.80 21.01 10.24
C ARG A 240 -10.70 22.06 9.59
N LYS A 241 -10.14 23.21 9.19
CA LYS A 241 -10.89 24.32 8.56
C LYS A 241 -11.66 23.85 7.33
N HIS A 242 -11.07 22.96 6.54
CA HIS A 242 -11.61 22.49 5.26
C HIS A 242 -12.34 21.14 5.34
N GLY A 243 -12.48 20.57 6.55
CA GLY A 243 -13.17 19.31 6.79
C GLY A 243 -12.52 18.12 6.08
N LEU A 244 -11.19 18.12 5.97
CA LEU A 244 -10.45 17.04 5.33
C LEU A 244 -10.27 15.86 6.29
N GLU A 245 -10.72 14.68 5.86
CA GLU A 245 -10.60 13.41 6.58
C GLU A 245 -9.38 12.60 6.13
N ILE A 246 -9.00 12.74 4.86
CA ILE A 246 -7.76 12.19 4.31
C ILE A 246 -7.08 13.29 3.52
N SER A 247 -5.82 13.58 3.81
CA SER A 247 -5.14 14.68 3.17
C SER A 247 -3.66 14.41 2.96
N GLN A 248 -3.03 15.27 2.18
CA GLN A 248 -1.57 15.37 2.12
C GLN A 248 -1.15 16.85 1.96
N PRO A 249 0.09 17.20 2.32
CA PRO A 249 0.68 18.48 1.90
C PRO A 249 0.80 18.56 0.37
N GLY A 250 0.75 19.76 -0.19
CA GLY A 250 1.04 19.99 -1.60
C GLY A 250 2.47 19.60 -1.94
N CYS A 251 2.70 19.06 -3.13
CA CYS A 251 4.04 18.67 -3.57
C CYS A 251 4.63 19.69 -4.54
N GLU A 252 5.88 20.06 -4.30
CA GLU A 252 6.59 21.00 -5.17
C GLU A 252 6.71 20.44 -6.61
N PRO A 253 6.35 21.21 -7.64
CA PRO A 253 6.28 20.71 -9.02
C PRO A 253 7.65 20.48 -9.69
N ASN A 254 8.72 21.05 -9.15
CA ASN A 254 9.99 21.25 -9.85
C ASN A 254 10.79 19.96 -10.12
N LYS A 255 10.39 18.82 -9.55
CA LYS A 255 11.10 17.53 -9.70
C LYS A 255 10.31 16.44 -10.44
N GLY A 256 9.21 16.83 -11.09
CA GLY A 256 8.31 15.89 -11.77
C GLY A 256 7.39 15.18 -10.78
N LEU A 257 6.10 15.14 -11.10
CA LEU A 257 5.06 14.50 -10.30
C LEU A 257 4.29 13.53 -11.19
N THR A 258 3.92 12.38 -10.64
CA THR A 258 3.13 11.38 -11.37
C THR A 258 1.71 11.88 -11.63
N TRP A 259 1.10 12.49 -10.60
CA TRP A 259 -0.29 12.91 -10.53
C TRP A 259 -0.37 14.44 -10.43
N GLN A 260 -1.21 15.09 -11.24
CA GLN A 260 -1.50 16.51 -11.10
C GLN A 260 -2.21 16.81 -9.78
N MET A 261 -2.98 15.86 -9.25
CA MET A 261 -3.71 16.04 -7.99
C MET A 261 -2.80 16.29 -6.79
N THR A 262 -1.54 15.83 -6.83
CA THR A 262 -0.59 16.06 -5.71
C THR A 262 0.17 17.37 -5.84
N LYS A 263 0.10 18.01 -7.00
CA LYS A 263 0.86 19.22 -7.31
C LYS A 263 0.35 20.40 -6.49
N ARG A 264 1.26 21.02 -5.75
CA ARG A 264 0.98 22.26 -5.04
C ARG A 264 0.48 23.33 -6.01
N ARG A 265 -0.58 24.02 -5.62
CA ARG A 265 -1.09 25.23 -6.28
C ARG A 265 -0.76 26.49 -5.50
N GLY A 266 -0.67 27.61 -6.21
CA GLY A 266 -0.32 28.91 -5.62
C GLY A 266 -1.52 29.82 -5.34
N ASP A 267 -2.71 29.40 -5.72
CA ASP A 267 -3.94 30.19 -5.79
C ASP A 267 -4.94 29.87 -4.67
N GLY A 268 -4.65 28.91 -3.79
CA GLY A 268 -5.53 28.50 -2.70
C GLY A 268 -4.81 27.94 -1.48
N GLU A 269 -5.58 27.75 -0.40
CA GLU A 269 -5.10 27.04 0.80
C GLU A 269 -5.13 25.52 0.61
N VAL A 270 -6.16 25.02 -0.10
CA VAL A 270 -6.38 23.60 -0.40
C VAL A 270 -7.00 23.45 -1.79
N HIS A 271 -6.82 22.28 -2.39
CA HIS A 271 -7.63 21.83 -3.52
C HIS A 271 -8.04 20.36 -3.36
N LYS A 272 -9.18 20.01 -3.96
CA LYS A 272 -9.81 18.68 -3.82
C LYS A 272 -10.07 18.00 -5.18
N GLU A 273 -9.86 18.75 -6.25
CA GLU A 273 -10.02 18.33 -7.63
C GLU A 273 -8.92 18.90 -8.52
N THR A 274 -8.62 18.22 -9.62
CA THR A 274 -7.63 18.62 -10.61
C THR A 274 -8.05 18.24 -12.02
N GLU A 275 -7.51 18.99 -12.99
CA GLU A 275 -7.43 18.51 -14.37
C GLU A 275 -6.21 17.59 -14.50
N GLU A 276 -6.44 16.34 -14.91
CA GLU A 276 -5.37 15.40 -15.24
C GLU A 276 -5.13 15.34 -16.75
N LYS A 277 -4.11 14.55 -17.12
CA LYS A 277 -3.80 14.26 -18.52
C LYS A 277 -5.06 13.71 -19.25
N PRO A 278 -5.26 14.04 -20.54
CA PRO A 278 -6.41 13.55 -21.30
C PRO A 278 -6.60 12.03 -21.19
N GLY A 279 -7.82 11.61 -20.82
CA GLY A 279 -8.19 10.20 -20.66
C GLY A 279 -7.84 9.56 -19.31
N TRP A 280 -7.31 10.32 -18.34
CA TRP A 280 -6.97 9.81 -17.01
C TRP A 280 -8.10 9.99 -15.99
N CYS A 281 -9.01 10.95 -16.20
CA CYS A 281 -10.22 11.12 -15.40
C CYS A 281 -11.39 10.34 -16.01
N PRO A 282 -11.78 9.17 -15.47
CA PRO A 282 -13.04 8.54 -15.88
C PRO A 282 -14.26 9.36 -15.45
N ASP A 283 -14.14 10.04 -14.31
CA ASP A 283 -15.15 10.89 -13.70
C ASP A 283 -14.42 11.97 -12.88
N PRO A 284 -14.85 13.25 -12.92
CA PRO A 284 -14.18 14.35 -12.22
C PRO A 284 -14.12 14.18 -10.69
N HIS A 285 -15.10 13.51 -10.09
CA HIS A 285 -15.19 13.27 -8.65
C HIS A 285 -14.51 11.96 -8.20
N LEU A 286 -13.86 11.24 -9.12
CA LEU A 286 -13.17 10.00 -8.83
C LEU A 286 -11.65 10.14 -9.02
N PRO A 287 -10.87 9.27 -8.36
CA PRO A 287 -9.43 9.22 -8.56
C PRO A 287 -9.06 8.96 -10.03
N PRO A 288 -7.97 9.56 -10.54
CA PRO A 288 -7.02 10.40 -9.78
C PRO A 288 -7.42 11.88 -9.68
N CYS A 289 -8.55 12.30 -10.27
CA CYS A 289 -8.87 13.72 -10.49
C CYS A 289 -9.53 14.40 -9.30
N ALA A 290 -10.20 13.64 -8.46
CA ALA A 290 -10.59 14.05 -7.12
C ALA A 290 -10.56 12.82 -6.19
N ALA A 291 -10.86 13.02 -4.91
CA ALA A 291 -10.90 11.94 -3.93
C ALA A 291 -9.59 11.12 -3.84
N PHE A 292 -8.45 11.75 -4.14
CA PHE A 292 -7.15 11.11 -4.30
C PHE A 292 -6.05 11.91 -3.60
N VAL A 293 -5.19 11.18 -2.88
CA VAL A 293 -3.89 11.65 -2.38
C VAL A 293 -2.91 10.51 -2.53
N GLU A 294 -1.66 10.82 -2.82
CA GLU A 294 -0.61 9.82 -2.98
C GLU A 294 -0.13 9.34 -1.61
N ILE A 295 0.03 8.03 -1.49
CA ILE A 295 0.39 7.33 -0.25
C ILE A 295 1.71 7.76 0.39
N MET A 296 2.52 8.63 -0.21
CA MET A 296 3.85 9.00 0.31
C MET A 296 3.83 9.88 1.57
N ALA A 297 2.87 10.81 1.67
CA ALA A 297 2.80 11.79 2.75
C ALA A 297 1.35 11.97 3.26
N THR A 298 0.62 10.86 3.34
CA THR A 298 -0.78 10.85 3.75
C THR A 298 -0.97 11.15 5.22
N VAL A 299 -2.03 11.88 5.51
CA VAL A 299 -2.56 12.16 6.85
C VAL A 299 -4.02 11.72 6.89
N PHE A 300 -4.36 10.95 7.91
CA PHE A 300 -5.71 10.42 8.12
C PHE A 300 -6.29 11.01 9.39
N SER A 301 -7.57 11.35 9.38
CA SER A 301 -8.33 11.46 10.62
C SER A 301 -8.44 10.10 11.29
N ARG A 302 -8.74 10.11 12.59
CA ARG A 302 -9.01 8.90 13.38
C ARG A 302 -10.05 7.98 12.71
N ASP A 303 -11.15 8.57 12.27
CA ASP A 303 -12.29 7.84 11.70
C ASP A 303 -11.97 7.26 10.33
N ALA A 304 -11.33 8.06 9.45
CA ALA A 304 -10.87 7.58 8.15
C ALA A 304 -9.86 6.43 8.31
N TRP A 305 -8.91 6.56 9.24
CA TRP A 305 -7.92 5.52 9.50
C TRP A 305 -8.55 4.21 9.96
N ARG A 306 -9.59 4.25 10.79
CA ARG A 306 -10.32 3.05 11.23
C ARG A 306 -10.81 2.22 10.03
N CYS A 307 -11.33 2.87 8.99
CA CYS A 307 -11.70 2.18 7.75
C CYS A 307 -10.48 1.76 6.92
N VAL A 308 -9.52 2.67 6.69
CA VAL A 308 -8.34 2.40 5.83
C VAL A 308 -7.51 1.23 6.37
N TRP A 309 -7.37 1.10 7.68
CA TRP A 309 -6.67 -0.02 8.28
C TRP A 309 -7.25 -1.39 7.90
N HIS A 310 -8.59 -1.49 7.80
CA HIS A 310 -9.27 -2.72 7.38
C HIS A 310 -9.14 -2.99 5.88
N MET A 311 -8.91 -1.95 5.08
CA MET A 311 -8.64 -2.07 3.66
C MET A 311 -7.25 -2.68 3.38
N ILE A 312 -6.25 -2.37 4.21
CA ILE A 312 -4.88 -2.88 4.04
C ILE A 312 -4.86 -4.41 4.24
N GLN A 313 -4.34 -5.11 3.24
CA GLN A 313 -4.27 -6.57 3.22
C GLN A 313 -3.01 -7.07 3.94
N ASN A 314 -3.12 -8.15 4.72
CA ASN A 314 -2.00 -8.66 5.52
C ASN A 314 -0.80 -9.15 4.70
N ASP A 315 -1.05 -9.65 3.47
CA ASP A 315 -0.07 -10.25 2.56
C ASP A 315 0.39 -9.33 1.42
N LEU A 316 -0.26 -8.18 1.21
CA LEU A 316 0.12 -7.16 0.23
C LEU A 316 0.76 -5.98 0.96
N VAL A 317 2.08 -5.92 0.93
CA VAL A 317 2.86 -5.11 1.86
C VAL A 317 3.27 -3.75 1.28
N HIS A 318 3.29 -3.58 -0.04
CA HIS A 318 3.77 -2.33 -0.67
C HIS A 318 2.72 -1.21 -0.70
N GLY A 319 1.44 -1.55 -0.62
CA GLY A 319 0.33 -0.59 -0.59
C GLY A 319 0.01 0.13 -1.90
N TRP A 320 0.67 -0.20 -3.02
CA TRP A 320 0.36 0.38 -4.33
C TRP A 320 -1.10 0.14 -4.71
N GLY A 321 -1.80 1.22 -5.07
CA GLY A 321 -3.22 1.21 -5.40
C GLY A 321 -4.14 1.50 -4.22
N LEU A 322 -3.64 1.59 -2.99
CA LEU A 322 -4.43 2.05 -1.84
C LEU A 322 -4.96 3.46 -2.08
N ASP A 323 -4.12 4.34 -2.62
CA ASP A 323 -4.41 5.72 -3.05
C ASP A 323 -5.70 5.85 -3.87
N PHE A 324 -5.96 4.91 -4.80
CA PHE A 324 -7.21 4.86 -5.57
C PHE A 324 -8.43 4.35 -4.79
N ALA A 325 -8.19 3.63 -3.70
CA ALA A 325 -9.23 3.00 -2.90
C ALA A 325 -9.63 3.82 -1.66
N LEU A 326 -8.78 4.75 -1.19
CA LEU A 326 -9.00 5.58 0.00
C LEU A 326 -10.37 6.26 0.01
N ARG A 327 -10.89 6.68 -1.15
CA ARG A 327 -12.23 7.26 -1.32
C ARG A 327 -13.36 6.44 -0.70
N ARG A 328 -13.19 5.12 -0.53
CA ARG A 328 -14.22 4.23 0.05
C ARG A 328 -14.39 4.42 1.55
N CYS A 329 -13.46 5.10 2.21
CA CYS A 329 -13.45 5.30 3.65
C CYS A 329 -13.96 6.67 4.09
N VAL A 330 -14.47 7.48 3.15
CA VAL A 330 -14.92 8.84 3.41
C VAL A 330 -16.09 9.18 2.50
N ASP A 331 -17.10 9.87 3.03
CA ASP A 331 -18.29 10.27 2.27
C ASP A 331 -18.71 11.73 2.58
N PRO A 332 -18.93 12.61 1.56
CA PRO A 332 -18.56 12.44 0.16
C PRO A 332 -17.05 12.58 -0.03
N ALA A 333 -16.43 11.61 -0.73
CA ALA A 333 -14.97 11.50 -0.81
C ALA A 333 -14.30 12.70 -1.51
N HIS A 334 -14.90 13.22 -2.58
CA HIS A 334 -14.32 14.33 -3.36
C HIS A 334 -14.35 15.67 -2.61
N GLU A 335 -15.12 15.80 -1.54
CA GLU A 335 -15.14 17.00 -0.69
C GLU A 335 -14.27 16.88 0.55
N LYS A 336 -13.91 15.66 0.96
CA LYS A 336 -13.22 15.39 2.24
C LYS A 336 -11.83 14.81 2.06
N ILE A 337 -11.42 14.51 0.82
CA ILE A 337 -10.06 14.14 0.48
C ILE A 337 -9.44 15.26 -0.35
N GLY A 338 -8.26 15.74 0.06
CA GLY A 338 -7.64 16.87 -0.64
C GLY A 338 -6.20 17.16 -0.25
N VAL A 339 -5.62 18.10 -0.99
CA VAL A 339 -4.25 18.55 -0.85
C VAL A 339 -4.23 19.92 -0.19
N VAL A 340 -3.36 20.11 0.79
CA VAL A 340 -3.17 21.39 1.48
C VAL A 340 -2.02 22.13 0.79
N ASP A 341 -2.33 23.15 0.00
CA ASP A 341 -1.39 23.86 -0.86
C ASP A 341 -0.50 24.88 -0.12
N SER A 342 -1.06 25.51 0.91
CA SER A 342 -0.33 26.50 1.72
C SER A 342 0.70 25.87 2.66
N GLN A 343 0.71 24.54 2.78
CA GLN A 343 1.71 23.77 3.53
C GLN A 343 2.25 22.68 2.61
N TRP A 344 3.47 22.85 2.11
CA TRP A 344 3.98 21.99 1.04
C TRP A 344 5.31 21.33 1.37
N ILE A 345 5.56 20.24 0.66
CA ILE A 345 6.71 19.36 0.81
C ILE A 345 7.41 19.16 -0.53
N VAL A 346 8.63 18.62 -0.48
CA VAL A 346 9.43 18.25 -1.64
C VAL A 346 9.68 16.75 -1.60
N HIS A 347 9.20 16.00 -2.58
CA HIS A 347 9.56 14.60 -2.72
C HIS A 347 10.99 14.50 -3.28
N GLN A 348 11.92 14.02 -2.47
CA GLN A 348 13.34 13.99 -2.81
C GLN A 348 13.72 12.80 -3.69
N ASN A 349 12.84 11.80 -3.82
CA ASN A 349 13.03 10.57 -4.58
C ASN A 349 14.30 9.82 -4.15
N ILE A 350 14.55 9.74 -2.84
CA ILE A 350 15.76 9.07 -2.33
C ILE A 350 15.48 7.57 -2.24
N PRO A 351 16.12 6.71 -3.07
CA PRO A 351 15.73 5.30 -3.12
C PRO A 351 16.16 4.57 -1.85
N SER A 352 15.19 4.18 -1.03
CA SER A 352 15.45 3.47 0.22
C SER A 352 15.10 1.98 0.13
N LEU A 353 13.81 1.65 0.08
CA LEU A 353 13.31 0.28 0.04
C LEU A 353 13.64 -0.44 -1.28
N GLY A 354 13.75 0.29 -2.40
CA GLY A 354 14.16 -0.30 -3.68
C GLY A 354 15.52 -1.02 -3.61
N ASN A 355 16.42 -0.54 -2.76
CA ASN A 355 17.73 -1.14 -2.55
C ASN A 355 17.71 -2.36 -1.61
N GLN A 356 16.58 -2.63 -0.94
CA GLN A 356 16.42 -3.76 -0.02
C GLN A 356 16.03 -5.07 -0.71
N GLY A 357 15.76 -5.02 -2.02
CA GLY A 357 15.46 -6.19 -2.85
C GLY A 357 16.62 -7.16 -3.02
N GLN A 358 16.36 -8.25 -3.73
CA GLN A 358 17.40 -9.20 -4.17
C GLN A 358 17.67 -9.01 -5.66
N ALA A 359 18.94 -8.93 -6.05
CA ALA A 359 19.32 -8.97 -7.45
C ALA A 359 19.12 -10.40 -7.98
N GLN A 360 18.67 -10.54 -9.23
CA GLN A 360 18.60 -11.84 -9.90
C GLN A 360 19.51 -11.80 -11.12
N GLY A 361 20.70 -12.39 -10.99
CA GLY A 361 21.74 -12.31 -12.01
C GLY A 361 22.25 -10.88 -12.23
N TRP A 362 22.95 -10.67 -13.35
CA TRP A 362 23.55 -9.38 -13.69
C TRP A 362 22.56 -8.38 -14.31
N TRP A 363 21.44 -8.87 -14.86
CA TRP A 363 20.49 -8.09 -15.65
C TRP A 363 19.33 -7.49 -14.82
N LYS A 364 19.12 -7.96 -13.59
CA LYS A 364 18.01 -7.51 -12.74
C LYS A 364 18.49 -6.89 -11.45
N SER A 365 18.35 -5.58 -11.36
CA SER A 365 18.67 -4.82 -10.15
C SER A 365 17.74 -5.15 -8.98
N ARG A 366 18.19 -4.86 -7.75
CA ARG A 366 17.36 -4.99 -6.54
C ARG A 366 16.06 -4.17 -6.65
N ALA A 367 16.17 -2.94 -7.16
CA ALA A 367 15.05 -2.03 -7.33
C ALA A 367 14.03 -2.56 -8.36
N THR A 368 14.51 -3.18 -9.45
CA THR A 368 13.65 -3.81 -10.45
C THR A 368 12.80 -4.92 -9.83
N GLY A 369 13.41 -5.80 -9.02
CA GLY A 369 12.67 -6.85 -8.31
C GLY A 369 11.61 -6.32 -7.35
N VAL A 370 11.91 -5.24 -6.61
CA VAL A 370 10.93 -4.58 -5.74
C VAL A 370 9.78 -3.99 -6.57
N LYS A 371 10.07 -3.29 -7.67
CA LYS A 371 9.06 -2.66 -8.54
C LYS A 371 8.13 -3.70 -9.19
N GLU A 372 8.67 -4.84 -9.63
CA GLU A 372 7.85 -5.94 -10.13
C GLU A 372 6.91 -6.49 -9.05
N ARG A 373 7.40 -6.66 -7.81
CA ARG A 373 6.56 -7.08 -6.69
C ARG A 373 5.47 -6.06 -6.39
N CYS A 374 5.78 -4.76 -6.40
CA CYS A 374 4.80 -3.68 -6.26
C CYS A 374 3.70 -3.79 -7.32
N THR A 375 4.09 -3.96 -8.58
CA THR A 375 3.15 -4.09 -9.71
C THR A 375 2.25 -5.33 -9.58
N LYS A 376 2.83 -6.46 -9.14
CA LYS A 376 2.07 -7.69 -8.91
C LYS A 376 1.07 -7.53 -7.77
N GLU A 377 1.49 -6.96 -6.64
CA GLU A 377 0.61 -6.71 -5.50
C GLU A 377 -0.52 -5.74 -5.84
N TRP A 378 -0.23 -4.67 -6.59
CA TRP A 378 -1.24 -3.72 -7.05
C TRP A 378 -2.33 -4.41 -7.88
N ARG A 379 -1.94 -5.24 -8.85
CA ARG A 379 -2.90 -6.03 -9.65
C ARG A 379 -3.73 -6.96 -8.78
N MET A 380 -3.11 -7.63 -7.80
CA MET A 380 -3.81 -8.50 -6.86
C MET A 380 -4.83 -7.71 -6.01
N PHE A 381 -4.43 -6.55 -5.51
CA PHE A 381 -5.30 -5.67 -4.73
C PHE A 381 -6.51 -5.21 -5.54
N GLN A 382 -6.29 -4.70 -6.75
CA GLN A 382 -7.37 -4.29 -7.66
C GLN A 382 -8.37 -5.42 -7.93
N ASN A 383 -7.85 -6.63 -8.21
CA ASN A 383 -8.69 -7.80 -8.44
C ASN A 383 -9.51 -8.18 -7.20
N ARG A 384 -8.90 -8.17 -6.00
CA ARG A 384 -9.60 -8.48 -4.74
C ARG A 384 -10.69 -7.46 -4.45
N MET A 385 -10.40 -6.17 -4.58
CA MET A 385 -11.38 -5.09 -4.40
C MET A 385 -12.56 -5.25 -5.35
N ALA A 386 -12.30 -5.43 -6.65
CA ALA A 386 -13.35 -5.59 -7.64
C ALA A 386 -14.19 -6.86 -7.43
N GLN A 387 -13.57 -7.97 -7.01
CA GLN A 387 -14.30 -9.20 -6.68
C GLN A 387 -15.17 -9.05 -5.44
N ALA A 388 -14.65 -8.44 -4.38
CA ALA A 388 -15.37 -8.18 -3.14
C ALA A 388 -16.58 -7.27 -3.38
N GLU A 389 -16.42 -6.19 -4.15
CA GLU A 389 -17.53 -5.31 -4.52
C GLU A 389 -18.60 -6.05 -5.32
N ARG A 390 -18.22 -6.82 -6.35
CA ARG A 390 -19.18 -7.61 -7.13
C ARG A 390 -19.90 -8.66 -6.28
N ALA A 391 -19.25 -9.21 -5.26
CA ALA A 391 -19.88 -10.17 -4.35
C ALA A 391 -20.89 -9.45 -3.43
N TYR A 392 -20.50 -8.31 -2.86
CA TYR A 392 -21.35 -7.48 -2.02
C TYR A 392 -22.62 -7.02 -2.74
N TYR A 393 -22.49 -6.46 -3.95
CA TYR A 393 -23.66 -6.03 -4.73
C TYR A 393 -24.60 -7.19 -5.07
N ARG A 394 -24.04 -8.37 -5.40
CA ARG A 394 -24.84 -9.59 -5.63
C ARG A 394 -25.59 -10.04 -4.39
N GLU A 395 -24.94 -10.04 -3.24
CA GLU A 395 -25.55 -10.41 -1.95
C GLU A 395 -26.66 -9.43 -1.56
N MET A 396 -26.45 -8.14 -1.83
CA MET A 396 -27.41 -7.09 -1.52
C MET A 396 -28.56 -6.98 -2.52
N ALA A 397 -28.56 -7.81 -3.58
CA ALA A 397 -29.49 -7.70 -4.71
C ALA A 397 -29.55 -6.29 -5.33
N ILE A 398 -28.45 -5.53 -5.21
CA ILE A 398 -28.27 -4.22 -5.82
C ILE A 398 -27.51 -4.45 -7.12
N GLU A 399 -28.01 -3.93 -8.23
CA GLU A 399 -27.23 -3.93 -9.46
C GLU A 399 -25.95 -3.12 -9.24
N PRO A 400 -24.76 -3.69 -9.48
CA PRO A 400 -23.52 -2.92 -9.43
C PRO A 400 -23.68 -1.66 -10.30
N PRO A 401 -23.05 -0.53 -9.96
CA PRO A 401 -23.19 0.74 -10.70
C PRO A 401 -22.82 0.69 -12.20
N ASN A 402 -22.43 -0.46 -12.75
CA ASN A 402 -22.12 -0.70 -14.17
C ASN A 402 -22.69 -2.03 -14.71
N SER A 403 -23.78 -2.55 -14.14
CA SER A 403 -24.47 -3.76 -14.63
C SER A 403 -25.44 -3.48 -15.78
N THR A 404 -25.00 -2.80 -16.83
CA THR A 404 -25.70 -2.84 -18.12
C THR A 404 -24.95 -3.78 -19.06
N ALA A 405 -25.20 -5.08 -18.87
CA ALA A 405 -25.03 -6.07 -19.93
C ALA A 405 -26.43 -6.55 -20.34
N ARG A 406 -26.97 -5.92 -21.37
CA ARG A 406 -28.01 -6.49 -22.23
C ARG A 406 -27.55 -6.43 -23.67
#